data_AF-A0A7W9WHQ2-F1
#
_entry.id   AF-A0A7W9WHQ2-F1
#
_cell.length_a   1.000
_cell.length_b   1.000
_cell.length_c   1.000
_cell.angle_alpha   90.00
_cell.angle_beta   90.00
_cell.angle_gamma   90.00
#
_symmetry.space_group_name_H-M   'P 1'
#
loop_
_entity.id
_entity.type
_entity.pdbx_description
1 polymer ?
#
loop_
_entity_poly.entity_id
_entity_poly.type
_entity_poly.pdbx_seq_one_letter_code
_entity_poly.pdbx_strand_id
1 'polypeptide(L)' 'MATDEPTDPRALLRGGLPDRYLTPEDLVTMFSLPSVETVYQWRRKRIGPGGFRVGRYLRFNPAAVQAWEAERTALEDAA' A
#
# COMPACT_ATOMS: atom_id res chain seq x y z
N MET A 1 8.19 24.86 18.51
CA MET A 1 7.84 24.61 17.10
C MET A 1 8.83 23.61 16.56
N ALA A 2 8.40 22.40 16.22
CA ALA A 2 9.28 21.36 15.68
C ALA A 2 8.71 20.86 14.35
N THR A 3 9.48 21.07 13.28
CA THR A 3 9.44 20.34 12.01
C THR A 3 8.04 19.96 11.48
N ASP A 4 7.36 20.92 10.87
CA ASP A 4 6.62 20.66 9.64
C ASP A 4 7.37 21.37 8.51
N GLU A 5 8.39 20.69 7.97
CA GLU A 5 8.95 21.02 6.66
C GLU A 5 8.55 19.87 5.73
N PRO A 6 7.41 20.00 5.02
CA PRO A 6 6.94 18.95 4.14
C PRO A 6 7.88 18.87 2.93
N THR A 7 8.81 17.91 2.99
CA THR A 7 9.03 16.94 1.91
C THR A 7 8.91 17.56 0.52
N ASP A 8 10.02 18.12 0.01
CA ASP A 8 10.05 18.82 -1.28
C ASP A 8 10.15 17.94 -2.56
N PRO A 9 9.38 16.86 -2.65
CA PRO A 9 8.81 16.40 -3.91
C PRO A 9 8.02 17.43 -4.80
N ARG A 10 8.76 18.16 -5.66
CA ARG A 10 8.31 18.94 -6.87
C ARG A 10 8.58 18.38 -8.33
N ALA A 11 9.21 17.20 -8.59
CA ALA A 11 9.47 16.56 -9.93
C ALA A 11 9.40 14.98 -10.21
N LEU A 12 9.89 14.02 -9.36
CA LEU A 12 9.49 12.58 -9.23
C LEU A 12 7.97 12.51 -9.11
N LEU A 13 7.41 13.15 -8.09
CA LEU A 13 7.67 14.55 -7.68
C LEU A 13 6.82 15.49 -8.63
N ARG A 14 6.39 15.00 -9.83
CA ARG A 14 5.27 15.42 -10.72
C ARG A 14 4.52 14.28 -11.45
N GLY A 15 5.08 13.06 -11.54
CA GLY A 15 4.76 12.08 -12.61
C GLY A 15 3.96 10.82 -12.23
N GLY A 16 3.29 10.79 -11.07
CA GLY A 16 2.41 9.67 -10.68
C GLY A 16 3.08 8.51 -9.91
N LEU A 17 4.32 8.66 -9.45
CA LEU A 17 4.91 7.76 -8.46
C LEU A 17 4.68 8.27 -7.02
N PRO A 18 4.49 7.37 -6.04
CA PRO A 18 4.35 7.72 -4.63
C PRO A 18 5.69 8.08 -3.99
N ASP A 19 5.65 8.94 -2.97
CA ASP A 19 6.83 9.33 -2.17
C ASP A 19 7.44 8.15 -1.39
N ARG A 20 6.60 7.28 -0.82
CA ARG A 20 7.01 6.10 -0.04
C ARG A 20 6.26 4.84 -0.45
N TYR A 21 7.00 3.76 -0.72
CA TYR A 21 6.43 2.44 -1.00
C TYR A 21 6.33 1.57 0.25
N LEU A 22 5.12 1.10 0.55
CA LEU A 22 4.80 0.34 1.76
C LEU A 22 5.40 -1.08 1.71
N THR A 23 5.70 -1.65 2.88
CA THR A 23 6.16 -3.05 3.05
C THR A 23 5.00 -3.96 3.48
N PRO A 24 5.18 -5.30 3.49
CA PRO A 24 4.21 -6.20 4.10
C PRO A 24 3.98 -5.93 5.59
N GLU A 25 4.99 -5.40 6.30
CA GLU A 25 4.90 -5.03 7.73
C GLU A 25 4.10 -3.74 7.91
N ASP A 26 4.31 -2.75 7.02
CA ASP A 26 3.57 -1.50 6.97
C ASP A 26 2.06 -1.76 6.76
N LEU A 27 1.73 -2.67 5.83
CA LEU A 27 0.36 -3.20 5.63
C LEU A 27 -0.21 -3.92 6.86
N VAL A 28 0.60 -4.67 7.60
CA VAL A 28 0.16 -5.34 8.83
C VAL A 28 -0.23 -4.32 9.90
N THR A 29 0.58 -3.28 10.08
CA THR A 29 0.28 -2.18 11.00
C THR A 29 -0.96 -1.41 10.54
N MET A 30 -1.03 -1.04 9.26
CA MET A 30 -2.12 -0.24 8.67
C MET A 30 -3.48 -0.94 8.81
N PHE A 31 -3.57 -2.23 8.47
CA PHE A 31 -4.81 -3.01 8.55
C PHE A 31 -4.98 -3.77 9.88
N SER A 32 -4.14 -3.51 10.88
CA SER A 32 -4.14 -4.19 12.20
C SER A 32 -4.19 -5.73 12.09
N LEU A 33 -3.46 -6.29 11.13
CA LEU A 33 -3.45 -7.73 10.84
C LEU A 33 -2.65 -8.51 11.89
N PRO A 34 -2.96 -9.81 12.13
CA PRO A 34 -2.22 -10.61 13.09
C PRO A 34 -0.81 -11.02 12.64
N SER A 35 -0.47 -10.92 11.34
CA SER A 35 0.82 -11.37 10.79
C SER A 35 1.07 -10.95 9.35
N VAL A 36 2.35 -10.77 8.98
CA VAL A 36 2.80 -10.55 7.59
C VAL A 36 2.45 -11.71 6.66
N GLU A 37 2.27 -12.91 7.22
CA GLU A 37 1.83 -14.08 6.45
C GLU A 37 0.45 -13.88 5.81
N THR A 38 -0.45 -13.10 6.43
CA THR A 38 -1.74 -12.72 5.84
C THR A 38 -1.55 -11.97 4.52
N VAL A 39 -0.60 -11.03 4.47
CA VAL A 39 -0.27 -10.27 3.24
C VAL A 39 0.36 -11.18 2.17
N TYR A 40 1.19 -12.16 2.58
CA TYR A 40 1.69 -13.18 1.65
C TYR A 40 0.58 -14.12 1.14
N GLN A 41 -0.40 -14.48 1.99
CA GLN A 41 -1.58 -15.24 1.57
C GLN A 41 -2.46 -14.46 0.59
N TRP A 42 -2.67 -13.16 0.80
CA TRP A 42 -3.38 -12.29 -0.15
C TRP A 42 -2.72 -12.35 -1.54
N ARG A 43 -1.38 -12.25 -1.60
CA ARG A 43 -0.63 -12.36 -2.85
C ARG A 43 -0.69 -13.76 -3.47
N ARG A 44 -0.71 -14.84 -2.67
CA ARG A 44 -0.89 -16.22 -3.16
C ARG A 44 -2.29 -16.46 -3.74
N LYS A 45 -3.32 -15.89 -3.11
CA LYS A 45 -4.74 -16.01 -3.50
C LYS A 45 -5.17 -14.98 -4.56
N ARG A 46 -4.34 -13.96 -4.85
CA ARG A 46 -4.64 -12.78 -5.71
C ARG A 46 -5.80 -11.91 -5.21
N ILE A 47 -5.97 -11.79 -3.89
CA ILE A 47 -7.09 -11.07 -3.24
C ILE A 47 -6.64 -9.81 -2.48
N GLY A 48 -5.48 -9.23 -2.84
CA GLY A 48 -4.87 -8.10 -2.13
C GLY A 48 -4.42 -6.98 -3.06
N PRO A 49 -3.93 -5.86 -2.49
CA PRO A 49 -3.59 -4.66 -3.22
C PRO A 49 -2.39 -4.85 -4.17
N GLY A 50 -2.25 -3.93 -5.13
CA GLY A 50 -1.25 -3.97 -6.21
C GLY A 50 0.20 -3.91 -5.72
N GLY A 51 0.79 -5.08 -5.40
CA GLY A 51 2.16 -5.22 -4.92
C GLY A 51 3.14 -5.73 -5.98
N PHE A 52 4.25 -4.99 -6.19
CA PHE A 52 5.33 -5.33 -7.11
C PHE A 52 6.58 -5.83 -6.38
N ARG A 53 7.42 -6.60 -7.08
CA ARG A 53 8.60 -7.26 -6.51
C ARG A 53 9.87 -6.45 -6.78
N VAL A 54 10.58 -6.08 -5.71
CA VAL A 54 11.88 -5.38 -5.75
C VAL A 54 12.97 -6.33 -5.26
N GLY A 55 13.61 -7.05 -6.18
CA GLY A 55 14.62 -8.06 -5.86
C GLY A 55 14.04 -9.24 -5.08
N ARG A 56 14.32 -9.32 -3.77
CA ARG A 56 13.67 -10.29 -2.85
C ARG A 56 12.49 -9.72 -2.07
N TYR A 57 12.30 -8.40 -2.08
CA TYR A 57 11.30 -7.71 -1.29
C TYR A 57 10.00 -7.51 -2.06
N LEU A 58 8.88 -7.45 -1.34
CA LEU A 58 7.58 -7.04 -1.86
C LEU A 58 7.33 -5.58 -1.47
N ARG A 59 6.83 -4.77 -2.40
CA ARG A 59 6.52 -3.35 -2.19
C ARG A 59 5.15 -3.02 -2.77
N PHE A 60 4.44 -2.11 -2.12
CA PHE A 60 3.10 -1.70 -2.51
C PHE A 60 3.05 -0.19 -2.69
N ASN A 61 2.35 0.28 -3.71
CA ASN A 61 2.07 1.70 -3.91
C ASN A 61 0.89 2.09 -3.00
N PRO A 62 0.99 3.08 -2.11
CA PRO A 62 -0.14 3.51 -1.26
C PRO A 62 -1.39 3.92 -2.04
N ALA A 63 -1.26 4.39 -3.29
CA ALA A 63 -2.42 4.64 -4.16
C ALA A 63 -3.08 3.35 -4.66
N ALA A 64 -2.30 2.27 -4.86
CA ALA A 64 -2.83 0.94 -5.22
C ALA A 64 -3.34 0.13 -4.02
N VAL A 65 -3.05 0.59 -2.80
CA VAL A 65 -3.70 0.11 -1.57
C VAL A 65 -5.06 0.78 -1.42
N GLN A 66 -5.12 2.12 -1.46
CA GLN A 66 -6.38 2.88 -1.41
C GLN A 66 -7.36 2.51 -2.53
N ALA A 67 -6.88 2.30 -3.77
CA ALA A 67 -7.74 1.84 -4.86
C ALA A 67 -8.37 0.47 -4.55
N TRP A 68 -7.57 -0.48 -4.04
CA TRP A 68 -8.05 -1.80 -3.65
C TRP A 68 -8.99 -1.74 -2.44
N GLU A 69 -8.75 -0.87 -1.46
CA GLU A 69 -9.69 -0.62 -0.36
C GLU A 69 -11.05 -0.15 -0.91
N ALA A 70 -11.05 0.86 -1.79
CA ALA A 70 -12.27 1.38 -2.42
C ALA A 70 -12.98 0.32 -3.28
N GLU A 71 -12.25 -0.47 -4.07
CA GLU A 71 -12.80 -1.61 -4.84
C GLU A 71 -13.48 -2.66 -3.94
N ARG A 72 -12.95 -2.86 -2.72
CA ARG A 72 -13.48 -3.85 -1.77
C ARG A 72 -14.69 -3.30 -1.01
N THR A 73 -14.63 -2.07 -0.50
CA THR A 73 -15.78 -1.43 0.17
C THR A 73 -16.95 -1.21 -0.79
N ALA A 74 -16.71 -0.82 -2.05
CA ALA A 74 -17.77 -0.69 -3.05
C ALA A 74 -18.39 -2.04 -3.47
N LEU A 75 -17.70 -3.15 -3.24
CA LEU A 75 -18.26 -4.50 -3.43
C LEU A 75 -19.10 -4.96 -2.21
N GLU A 76 -18.86 -4.38 -1.04
CA GLU A 76 -19.59 -4.67 0.21
C GLU A 76 -20.81 -3.76 0.39
N ASP A 77 -20.81 -2.54 -0.16
CA ASP A 77 -21.98 -1.63 -0.23
C ASP A 77 -23.04 -2.09 -1.27
N ALA A 78 -22.67 -3.01 -2.16
CA ALA A 78 -23.51 -3.50 -3.27
C ALA A 78 -24.10 -4.92 -3.05
N ALA A 79 -24.18 -5.38 -1.79
CA ALA A 79 -24.50 -6.76 -1.41
C ALA A 79 -25.63 -6.89 -0.36
#